data_AF-A0A924LQY7-F1
#
_entry.id   AF-A0A924LQY7-F1
#
_cell.length_a   1.000
_cell.length_b   1.000
_cell.length_c   1.000
_cell.angle_alpha   90.00
_cell.angle_beta   90.00
_cell.angle_gamma   90.00
#
_symmetry.space_group_name_H-M   'P 1'
#
loop_
_entity.id
_entity.type
_entity.pdbx_description
1 polymer ?
#
loop_
_entity_poly.entity_id
_entity_poly.type
_entity_poly.pdbx_seq_one_letter_code
_entity_poly.pdbx_strand_id
1 'polypeptide(L)'
;MDLQALRVQRQRLSQECARLSWLRRLVRARRDLEVARLTGAGAGLWGADDVSPTVRRSLDDVVRCPELLGQLSQSVRTLTLAVDSAQSDLDGATAELVRRYRLQPGLCLAPTPSPAPLLADASR
;
A
#
# COMPACT_ATOMS: atom_id res chain seq x y z
N MET A 1 18.08 11.68 19.80
CA MET A 1 16.68 11.68 19.31
C MET A 1 15.74 11.51 20.50
N ASP A 2 14.75 12.39 20.66
CA ASP A 2 13.79 12.38 21.78
C ASP A 2 12.69 11.31 21.61
N LEU A 3 12.04 10.90 22.71
CA LEU A 3 11.00 9.87 22.75
C LEU A 3 9.75 10.26 21.95
N GLN A 4 9.36 11.54 21.96
CA GLN A 4 8.25 12.02 21.12
C GLN A 4 8.60 11.95 19.62
N ALA A 5 9.83 12.32 19.26
CA ALA A 5 10.31 12.18 17.89
C ALA A 5 10.25 10.72 17.40
N LEU A 6 10.62 9.76 18.26
CA LEU A 6 10.50 8.32 17.97
C LEU A 6 9.04 7.87 17.76
N ARG A 7 8.10 8.35 18.57
CA ARG A 7 6.67 8.03 18.44
C ARG A 7 6.09 8.55 17.13
N VAL A 8 6.40 9.80 16.78
CA VAL A 8 5.99 10.43 15.52
C VAL A 8 6.60 9.69 14.33
N GLN A 9 7.89 9.33 14.42
CA GLN A 9 8.57 8.56 13.38
C GLN A 9 7.92 7.18 13.17
N ARG A 10 7.63 6.44 14.25
CA ARG A 10 6.92 5.15 14.17
C ARG A 10 5.53 5.31 13.52
N GLN A 11 4.77 6.32 13.93
CA GLN A 11 3.44 6.59 13.37
C GLN A 11 3.52 6.85 11.86
N ARG A 12 4.47 7.68 11.42
CA ARG A 12 4.72 7.98 10.01
C ARG A 12 5.09 6.72 9.23
N LEU A 13 6.02 5.92 9.73
CA LEU A 13 6.44 4.67 9.09
C LEU A 13 5.28 3.66 8.99
N SER A 14 4.42 3.58 10.01
CA SER A 14 3.22 2.75 9.98
C SER A 14 2.24 3.18 8.88
N GLN A 15 2.02 4.49 8.69
CA GLN A 15 1.17 5.01 7.63
C GLN A 15 1.78 4.74 6.24
N GLU A 16 3.10 4.89 6.13
CA GLU A 16 3.83 4.59 4.90
C GLU A 16 3.76 3.11 4.52
N CYS A 17 3.94 2.20 5.49
CA CYS A 17 3.75 0.76 5.30
C CYS A 17 2.33 0.44 4.81
N ALA A 18 1.31 1.05 5.41
CA ALA A 18 -0.09 0.86 5.01
C ALA A 18 -0.34 1.35 3.58
N ARG A 19 0.18 2.52 3.22
CA ARG A 19 0.08 3.10 1.87
C ARG A 19 0.77 2.23 0.83
N LEU A 20 2.01 1.80 1.07
CA LEU A 20 2.77 0.96 0.15
C LEU A 20 2.11 -0.42 -0.03
N SER A 21 1.59 -1.00 1.06
CA SER A 21 0.83 -2.25 1.02
C SER A 21 -0.46 -2.12 0.22
N TRP A 22 -1.17 -1.00 0.34
CA TRP A 22 -2.34 -0.71 -0.48
C TRP A 22 -2.00 -0.57 -1.97
N LEU A 23 -0.96 0.21 -2.32
CA LEU A 23 -0.48 0.35 -3.70
C LEU A 23 -0.08 -1.01 -4.29
N ARG A 24 0.64 -1.84 -3.53
CA ARG A 24 1.02 -3.19 -3.97
C ARG A 24 -0.19 -4.04 -4.32
N ARG A 25 -1.24 -4.03 -3.48
CA ARG A 25 -2.49 -4.76 -3.73
C ARG A 25 -3.19 -4.26 -4.99
N LEU A 26 -3.24 -2.94 -5.19
CA LEU A 26 -3.87 -2.34 -6.36
C LEU A 26 -3.16 -2.74 -7.66
N VAL A 27 -1.82 -2.63 -7.71
CA VAL A 27 -1.03 -3.02 -8.88
C VAL A 27 -1.13 -4.53 -9.14
N ARG A 28 -1.15 -5.35 -8.09
CA ARG A 28 -1.37 -6.80 -8.22
C ARG A 28 -2.74 -7.11 -8.81
N ALA A 29 -3.81 -6.51 -8.30
CA ALA A 29 -5.15 -6.68 -8.85
C ALA A 29 -5.22 -6.26 -10.33
N ARG A 30 -4.54 -5.16 -10.70
CA ARG A 30 -4.45 -4.72 -12.10
C ARG A 30 -3.72 -5.74 -12.97
N ARG A 31 -2.61 -6.30 -12.48
CA ARG A 31 -1.88 -7.39 -13.16
C ARG A 31 -2.76 -8.62 -13.33
N ASP A 32 -3.48 -9.03 -12.29
CA ASP A 32 -4.32 -10.24 -12.32
C ASP A 32 -5.46 -10.09 -13.34
N LEU A 33 -6.07 -8.90 -13.45
CA LEU A 33 -7.03 -8.59 -14.51
C LEU A 33 -6.39 -8.66 -15.91
N GLU A 34 -5.16 -8.16 -16.05
CA GLU A 34 -4.44 -8.19 -17.33
C GLU A 34 -4.06 -9.62 -17.73
N VAL A 35 -3.65 -10.46 -16.77
CA VAL A 35 -3.44 -11.90 -17.00
C VAL A 35 -4.74 -12.56 -17.43
N ALA A 36 -5.85 -12.33 -16.70
CA ALA A 36 -7.15 -12.92 -17.02
C ALA A 36 -7.67 -12.51 -18.41
N ARG A 37 -7.34 -11.27 -18.84
CA ARG A 37 -7.60 -10.78 -20.19
C ARG A 37 -6.78 -11.53 -21.24
N LEU A 38 -5.46 -11.64 -21.04
CA LEU A 38 -4.54 -12.29 -21.99
C LEU A 38 -4.74 -13.81 -22.10
N THR A 39 -5.10 -14.48 -21.01
CA THR A 39 -5.32 -15.93 -20.99
C THR A 39 -6.74 -16.33 -21.38
N GLY A 40 -7.63 -15.35 -21.62
CA GLY A 40 -9.05 -15.60 -21.86
C GLY A 40 -9.79 -16.16 -20.63
N ALA A 41 -9.15 -16.28 -19.47
CA ALA A 41 -9.74 -16.80 -18.24
C ALA A 41 -10.88 -15.90 -17.70
N GLY A 42 -10.92 -14.63 -18.10
CA GLY A 42 -12.02 -13.72 -17.79
C GLY A 42 -13.34 -14.04 -18.51
N ALA A 43 -13.31 -14.74 -19.64
CA ALA A 43 -14.50 -15.02 -20.46
C ALA A 43 -15.38 -16.16 -19.92
N GLY A 44 -14.87 -16.97 -18.99
CA GLY A 44 -15.61 -18.09 -18.38
C GLY A 44 -16.03 -17.87 -16.92
N LEU A 45 -15.42 -16.90 -16.22
CA LEU A 45 -15.72 -16.58 -14.81
C LEU A 45 -16.78 -15.49 -14.64
N TRP A 46 -16.98 -14.69 -15.68
CA TRP A 46 -18.04 -13.72 -15.82
C TRP A 46 -18.80 -14.23 -17.03
N GLY A 47 -20.02 -14.74 -16.85
CA GLY A 47 -20.87 -15.07 -18.00
C GLY A 47 -20.81 -13.88 -18.95
N ALA A 48 -20.62 -14.11 -20.25
CA ALA A 48 -20.44 -13.06 -21.24
C ALA A 48 -21.57 -11.99 -21.25
N ASP A 49 -22.67 -12.29 -20.57
CA ASP A 49 -23.84 -11.43 -20.35
C ASP A 49 -23.78 -10.52 -19.11
N ASP A 50 -22.86 -10.71 -18.14
CA ASP A 50 -22.91 -10.04 -16.83
C ASP A 50 -21.87 -8.91 -16.66
N VAL A 51 -20.96 -8.72 -17.61
CA VAL A 51 -20.02 -7.59 -17.60
C VAL A 51 -20.64 -6.40 -18.31
N SER A 52 -20.92 -5.34 -17.54
CA SER A 52 -21.43 -4.07 -18.09
C SER A 52 -20.62 -3.64 -19.34
N PRO A 53 -21.30 -3.24 -20.44
CA PRO A 53 -20.64 -2.90 -21.70
C PRO A 53 -19.63 -1.74 -21.55
N THR A 54 -19.82 -0.88 -20.56
CA THR A 54 -18.87 0.18 -20.21
C THR A 54 -17.55 -0.39 -19.69
N VAL A 55 -17.61 -1.39 -18.81
CA VAL A 55 -16.43 -2.08 -18.26
C VAL A 55 -15.70 -2.85 -19.37
N ARG A 56 -16.46 -3.50 -20.25
CA ARG A 56 -15.92 -4.19 -21.43
C ARG A 56 -15.16 -3.24 -22.34
N ARG A 57 -15.76 -2.09 -22.66
CA ARG A 57 -15.17 -1.06 -23.52
C ARG A 57 -13.92 -0.44 -22.89
N SER A 58 -13.94 -0.17 -21.58
CA SER A 58 -12.75 0.29 -20.85
C SER A 58 -11.64 -0.78 -20.75
N LEU A 59 -11.97 -2.07 -20.85
CA LEU A 59 -10.99 -3.16 -20.91
C LEU A 59 -10.42 -3.35 -22.33
N ASP A 60 -11.22 -3.15 -23.37
CA ASP A 60 -10.80 -3.23 -24.77
C ASP A 60 -10.00 -2.01 -25.24
N ASP A 61 -10.31 -0.81 -24.73
CA ASP A 61 -9.56 0.43 -25.04
C ASP A 61 -8.13 0.42 -24.47
N VAL A 62 -7.82 -0.48 -23.54
CA VAL A 62 -6.45 -0.67 -23.03
C VAL A 62 -5.72 -1.68 -23.90
N VAL A 63 -5.04 -1.12 -24.90
CA VAL A 63 -3.91 -1.65 -25.67
C VAL A 63 -3.49 -3.10 -25.34
N ARG A 64 -3.53 -3.96 -26.37
CA ARG A 64 -2.97 -5.32 -26.39
C ARG A 64 -1.45 -5.32 -26.21
N CYS A 65 -0.94 -5.07 -25.00
CA CYS A 65 0.50 -4.95 -24.77
C CYS A 65 1.00 -5.92 -23.70
N PRO A 66 1.62 -7.06 -24.07
CA PRO A 66 2.37 -7.89 -23.12
C PRO A 66 3.48 -7.11 -22.38
N GLU A 67 3.92 -5.97 -22.94
CA GLU A 67 4.83 -5.02 -22.30
C GLU A 67 4.24 -4.42 -21.01
N LEU A 68 2.92 -4.18 -20.97
CA LEU A 68 2.22 -3.69 -19.78
C LEU A 68 2.28 -4.73 -18.65
N LEU A 69 2.16 -6.02 -18.97
CA LEU A 69 2.30 -7.10 -17.99
C LEU A 69 3.72 -7.12 -17.40
N GLY A 70 4.73 -6.92 -18.24
CA GLY A 70 6.12 -6.78 -17.81
C GLY A 70 6.32 -5.60 -16.85
N GLN A 71 5.79 -4.42 -17.22
CA GLN A 71 5.83 -3.21 -16.39
C GLN A 71 5.12 -3.40 -15.04
N LEU A 72 3.90 -3.93 -15.03
CA LEU A 72 3.15 -4.20 -13.80
C LEU A 72 3.86 -5.21 -12.92
N SER A 73 4.45 -6.26 -13.49
CA SER A 73 5.22 -7.25 -12.75
C SER A 73 6.45 -6.63 -12.10
N GLN A 74 7.15 -5.75 -12.81
CA GLN A 74 8.27 -5.00 -12.26
C GLN A 74 7.82 -4.04 -11.15
N SER A 75 6.73 -3.31 -11.34
CA SER A 75 6.16 -2.43 -10.31
C SER A 75 5.75 -3.20 -9.05
N VAL A 76 5.13 -4.39 -9.17
CA VAL A 76 4.81 -5.24 -8.02
C VAL A 76 6.09 -5.64 -7.27
N ARG A 77 7.16 -6.00 -7.99
CA ARG A 77 8.45 -6.35 -7.37
C ARG A 77 9.04 -5.16 -6.63
N THR A 78 9.11 -3.99 -7.25
CA THR A 78 9.60 -2.75 -6.62
C THR A 78 8.78 -2.39 -5.38
N LEU A 79 7.45 -2.46 -5.45
CA LEU A 79 6.58 -2.17 -4.30
C LEU A 79 6.74 -3.22 -3.18
N THR A 80 7.03 -4.47 -3.52
CA THR A 80 7.30 -5.51 -2.51
C THR A 80 8.56 -5.18 -1.73
N LEU A 81 9.66 -4.89 -2.43
CA LEU A 81 10.91 -4.47 -1.79
C LEU A 81 10.73 -3.21 -0.93
N ALA A 82 9.95 -2.24 -1.42
CA ALA A 82 9.66 -1.02 -0.66
C ALA A 82 8.84 -1.28 0.62
N VAL A 83 7.84 -2.17 0.55
CA VAL A 83 7.07 -2.60 1.73
C VAL A 83 7.99 -3.29 2.74
N ASP A 84 8.83 -4.22 2.29
CA ASP A 84 9.73 -4.99 3.17
C ASP A 84 10.75 -4.06 3.86
N SER A 85 11.32 -3.10 3.13
CA SER A 85 12.22 -2.09 3.70
C SER A 85 11.50 -1.22 4.73
N ALA A 86 10.32 -0.69 4.41
CA ALA A 86 9.56 0.16 5.32
C ALA A 86 9.12 -0.59 6.59
N GLN A 87 8.79 -1.89 6.46
CA GLN A 87 8.47 -2.74 7.59
C GLN A 87 9.69 -2.98 8.49
N SER A 88 10.86 -3.23 7.91
CA SER A 88 12.11 -3.35 8.66
C SER A 88 12.43 -2.07 9.45
N ASP A 89 12.23 -0.89 8.84
CA ASP A 89 12.43 0.39 9.51
C ASP A 89 11.43 0.59 10.66
N LEU A 90 10.17 0.21 10.46
CA LEU A 90 9.12 0.27 11.48
C LEU A 90 9.43 -0.67 12.66
N ASP A 91 9.91 -1.88 12.39
CA ASP A 91 10.30 -2.85 13.41
C ASP A 91 11.50 -2.35 14.22
N GLY A 92 12.49 -1.75 13.56
CA GLY A 92 13.63 -1.09 14.20
C GLY A 92 13.21 0.07 15.12
N ALA A 93 12.35 0.96 14.63
CA ALA A 93 11.81 2.07 15.43
C ALA A 93 10.97 1.57 16.62
N THR A 94 10.23 0.48 16.44
CA THR A 94 9.42 -0.14 17.50
C THR A 94 10.32 -0.79 18.55
N ALA A 95 11.36 -1.50 18.15
CA ALA A 95 12.33 -2.10 19.06
C ALA A 95 13.06 -1.04 19.90
N GLU A 96 13.45 0.08 19.29
CA GLU A 96 14.07 1.21 19.99
C GLU A 96 13.11 1.85 21.00
N LEU A 97 11.83 2.03 20.65
CA LEU A 97 10.81 2.51 21.61
C LEU A 97 10.65 1.56 22.79
N VAL A 98 10.54 0.24 22.55
CA VAL A 98 10.47 -0.77 23.62
C VAL A 98 11.70 -0.73 24.51
N ARG A 99 12.90 -0.62 23.92
CA ARG A 99 14.15 -0.49 24.68
C ARG A 99 14.13 0.71 25.61
N ARG A 100 13.67 1.88 25.13
CA ARG A 100 13.58 3.09 25.97
C ARG A 100 12.55 2.99 27.07
N TYR A 101 11.39 2.39 26.82
CA TYR A 101 10.41 2.17 27.86
C TYR A 101 10.90 1.21 28.96
N ARG A 102 11.69 0.20 28.61
CA ARG A 102 12.34 -0.66 29.60
C ARG A 102 13.31 0.12 30.51
N LEU A 103 14.02 1.10 29.94
CA LEU A 103 14.95 1.93 30.70
C LEU A 103 14.24 2.98 31.56
N GLN A 104 13.08 3.48 31.11
CA GLN A 104 12.34 4.55 31.78
C GLN A 104 10.82 4.28 31.70
N PRO A 105 10.29 3.38 32.55
CA PRO A 105 8.88 2.96 32.47
C PRO A 105 7.88 4.07 32.77
N GLY A 106 8.28 5.10 33.52
CA GLY A 106 7.45 6.29 33.79
C GLY A 106 7.05 7.07 32.53
N LEU A 107 7.76 6.88 31.40
CA LEU A 107 7.46 7.55 30.13
C LEU A 107 6.31 6.90 29.34
N CYS A 108 5.87 5.70 29.72
CA CYS A 108 4.77 4.99 29.07
C CYS A 108 3.42 5.73 29.19
N LEU A 109 3.24 6.50 30.26
CA LEU A 109 1.98 7.19 30.59
C LEU A 109 1.90 8.61 30.01
N ALA A 110 2.98 9.11 29.41
CA ALA A 110 2.98 10.44 28.80
C ALA A 110 2.14 10.42 27.52
N PRO A 111 1.07 11.24 27.41
CA PRO A 111 0.16 11.22 26.27
C PRO A 111 0.93 11.47 24.97
N THR A 112 0.64 10.66 23.96
CA THR A 112 0.99 10.97 22.57
C THR A 112 0.15 12.15 22.11
N PRO A 113 0.73 13.22 21.55
CA PRO A 113 -0.08 14.26 20.93
C PRO A 113 -0.89 13.64 19.78
N SER A 114 -2.20 13.91 19.79
CA SER A 114 -3.13 13.49 18.75
C SER A 114 -2.64 14.04 17.39
N PRO A 115 -2.54 13.21 16.33
CA PRO A 115 -2.31 13.75 15.00
C PRO A 115 -3.50 14.67 14.66
N ALA A 116 -3.21 15.94 14.36
CA ALA A 116 -4.20 16.89 13.89
C ALA A 116 -4.91 16.33 12.65
N PRO A 117 -6.22 16.53 12.49
CA PRO A 117 -6.95 16.03 11.33
C PRO A 117 -6.43 16.71 10.06
N LEU A 118 -5.79 15.92 9.18
CA LEU A 118 -5.49 16.27 7.80
C LEU A 118 -6.79 16.20 6.96
N LEU A 119 -7.75 17.08 7.23
CA LEU A 119 -8.98 17.22 6.44
C LEU A 119 -9.51 18.66 6.54
N ALA A 120 -8.87 19.59 5.83
CA ALA A 120 -9.49 20.86 5.43
C ALA A 120 -8.62 21.52 4.34
N ASP A 121 -8.71 21.03 3.10
CA ASP A 121 -8.95 21.89 1.92
C ASP A 121 -8.92 21.04 0.65
N ALA A 122 -10.10 20.52 0.31
CA ALA A 122 -10.45 20.14 -1.05
C ALA A 122 -11.75 20.89 -1.38
N SER A 123 -11.66 22.21 -1.53
CA SER A 123 -12.71 23.06 -2.10
C SER A 123 -12.15 24.42 -2.48
N ARG A 124 -11.66 24.56 -3.72
CA ARG A 124 -11.87 25.71 -4.61
C ARG A 124 -11.32 25.42 -6.00
#